data_AF-A0A2S9K3H6-F1
#
_entry.id   AF-A0A2S9K3H6-F1
#
_cell.length_a   1.000
_cell.length_b   1.000
_cell.length_c   1.000
_cell.angle_alpha   90.00
_cell.angle_beta   90.00
_cell.angle_gamma   90.00
#
_symmetry.space_group_name_H-M   'P 1'
#
loop_
_entity.id
_entity.type
_entity.pdbx_description
1 polymer ?
#
loop_
_entity_poly.entity_id
_entity_poly.type
_entity_poly.pdbx_seq_one_letter_code
_entity_poly.pdbx_strand_id
1 'polypeptide(L)'
;MNPVRRSYPLLLALLLAGQQAGATGPAAEPAESRFSGAALCVAVLEREVKSGLHPDPTPQEREQWQRRLESAFAHIGNAYLSGLSGSEGKALLRSTETSVSHWPEKRLKPQAQSCHEQGQALLGQALGLQKMIVRSSAERLLNKELAKLSRTPAP
;
A
#
# COMPACT_ATOMS: atom_id res chain seq x y z
N MET A 1 7.39 56.75 -41.36
CA MET A 1 7.80 58.04 -40.76
C MET A 1 6.56 58.93 -40.59
N ASN A 2 5.98 58.99 -39.39
CA ASN A 2 5.71 60.24 -38.67
C ASN A 2 5.28 59.88 -37.22
N PRO A 3 5.70 60.66 -36.20
CA PRO A 3 5.65 60.27 -34.78
C PRO A 3 4.59 61.05 -34.00
N VAL A 4 4.10 60.56 -32.86
CA VAL A 4 3.65 61.43 -31.76
C VAL A 4 3.91 60.79 -30.39
N ARG A 5 4.67 61.52 -29.56
CA ARG A 5 4.98 61.31 -28.14
C ARG A 5 3.82 61.76 -27.24
N ARG A 6 3.69 61.15 -26.05
CA ARG A 6 3.47 61.80 -24.71
C ARG A 6 3.30 60.67 -23.67
N SER A 7 4.24 60.40 -22.76
CA SER A 7 4.67 61.13 -21.55
C SER A 7 3.67 61.08 -20.37
N TYR A 8 3.88 60.08 -19.48
CA TYR A 8 3.91 60.02 -17.98
C TYR A 8 3.09 61.03 -17.12
N PRO A 9 2.56 60.66 -15.93
CA PRO A 9 3.32 60.10 -14.78
C PRO A 9 2.61 58.96 -13.99
N LEU A 10 3.30 57.95 -13.42
CA LEU A 10 3.91 57.93 -12.07
C LEU A 10 3.12 58.69 -10.99
N LEU A 11 2.20 57.98 -10.31
CA LEU A 11 1.80 58.29 -8.94
C LEU A 11 1.85 57.01 -8.09
N LEU A 12 2.95 56.94 -7.34
CA LEU A 12 3.15 56.23 -6.08
C LEU A 12 2.02 56.55 -5.08
N ALA A 13 1.49 55.55 -4.38
CA ALA A 13 1.23 55.53 -2.92
C ALA A 13 0.31 54.34 -2.60
N LEU A 14 0.84 53.26 -2.02
CA LEU A 14 0.81 53.01 -0.56
C LEU A 14 -0.61 52.99 0.02
N LEU A 15 -1.19 51.80 0.06
CA LEU A 15 -2.13 51.39 1.11
C LEU A 15 -1.74 49.98 1.56
N LEU A 16 -0.75 49.92 2.45
CA LEU A 16 -0.68 48.88 3.47
C LEU A 16 -1.86 49.12 4.42
N ALA A 17 -2.90 48.32 4.29
CA ALA A 17 -3.87 48.10 5.34
C ALA A 17 -4.04 46.59 5.48
N GLY A 18 -3.75 46.10 6.67
CA GLY A 18 -3.52 44.70 6.95
C GLY A 18 -4.72 43.82 6.65
N GLN A 19 -4.44 42.70 6.00
CA GLN A 19 -5.16 41.47 6.25
C GLN A 19 -4.12 40.43 6.65
N GLN A 20 -3.91 40.31 7.97
CA GLN A 20 -3.47 39.03 8.54
C GLN A 20 -4.65 38.06 8.42
N ALA A 21 -4.92 37.64 7.18
CA ALA A 21 -5.67 36.43 6.97
C ALA A 21 -4.69 35.30 7.29
N GLY A 22 -4.91 34.66 8.44
CA GLY A 22 -4.27 33.40 8.76
C GLY A 22 -4.46 32.46 7.58
N ALA A 23 -3.40 32.29 6.80
CA ALA A 23 -3.30 31.23 5.82
C ALA A 23 -3.13 29.94 6.62
N THR A 24 -4.22 29.44 7.21
CA THR A 24 -4.53 28.02 7.10
C THR A 24 -4.64 27.73 5.61
N GLY A 25 -3.48 27.57 4.97
CA GLY A 25 -3.42 26.90 3.69
C GLY A 25 -4.17 25.58 3.86
N PRO A 26 -4.98 25.15 2.89
CA PRO A 26 -5.55 23.82 2.95
C PRO A 26 -4.36 22.90 3.22
N ALA A 27 -4.38 22.19 4.35
CA ALA A 27 -3.47 21.09 4.56
C ALA A 27 -3.62 20.25 3.31
N ALA A 28 -2.60 20.27 2.45
CA ALA A 28 -2.63 19.53 1.21
C ALA A 28 -2.92 18.10 1.65
N GLU A 29 -4.12 17.62 1.33
CA GLU A 29 -4.44 16.23 1.58
C GLU A 29 -3.29 15.43 0.95
N PRO A 30 -2.65 14.54 1.72
CA PRO A 30 -1.53 13.78 1.17
C PRO A 30 -2.07 13.10 -0.07
N ALA A 31 -1.56 13.47 -1.25
CA ALA A 31 -1.98 12.90 -2.50
C ALA A 31 -1.85 11.38 -2.36
N GLU A 32 -2.98 10.68 -2.32
CA GLU A 32 -2.98 9.24 -2.10
C GLU A 32 -2.08 8.60 -3.16
N SER A 33 -1.09 7.82 -2.74
CA SER A 33 -0.22 7.13 -3.69
C SER A 33 -1.10 6.28 -4.60
N ARG A 34 -0.84 6.29 -5.91
CA ARG A 34 -1.52 5.41 -6.88
C ARG A 34 -1.37 3.91 -6.55
N PHE A 35 -0.45 3.56 -5.67
CA PHE A 35 -0.21 2.19 -5.20
C PHE A 35 -0.91 1.85 -3.88
N SER A 36 -1.69 2.78 -3.31
CA SER A 36 -2.37 2.58 -2.01
C SER A 36 -3.30 1.36 -2.02
N GLY A 37 -3.97 1.08 -3.15
CA GLY A 37 -4.78 -0.13 -3.31
C GLY A 37 -3.98 -1.43 -3.22
N ALA A 38 -2.79 -1.48 -3.84
CA ALA A 38 -1.92 -2.66 -3.78
C ALA A 38 -1.40 -2.86 -2.34
N ALA A 39 -0.96 -1.78 -1.69
CA ALA A 39 -0.52 -1.84 -0.29
C ALA A 39 -1.65 -2.28 0.66
N LEU A 40 -2.88 -1.80 0.42
CA LEU A 40 -4.05 -2.25 1.17
C LEU A 40 -4.29 -3.74 1.01
N CYS A 41 -4.26 -4.24 -0.22
CA CYS A 41 -4.47 -5.67 -0.44
C CYS A 41 -3.39 -6.55 0.17
N VAL A 42 -2.12 -6.12 0.13
CA VAL A 42 -1.03 -6.83 0.83
C VAL A 42 -1.29 -6.85 2.34
N ALA A 43 -1.54 -5.69 2.95
CA ALA A 43 -1.74 -5.58 4.39
C ALA A 43 -2.94 -6.40 4.89
N VAL A 44 -4.05 -6.39 4.14
CA VAL A 44 -5.26 -7.15 4.48
C VAL A 44 -5.02 -8.65 4.38
N LEU A 45 -4.41 -9.13 3.29
CA LEU A 45 -4.14 -10.57 3.09
C LEU A 45 -3.14 -11.08 4.12
N GLU A 46 -2.07 -10.34 4.40
CA GLU A 46 -1.11 -10.71 5.43
C GLU A 46 -1.75 -10.75 6.81
N ARG A 47 -2.62 -9.77 7.14
CA ARG A 47 -3.32 -9.76 8.42
C ARG A 47 -4.28 -10.93 8.56
N GLU A 48 -5.07 -11.23 7.52
CA GLU A 48 -5.97 -12.39 7.50
C GLU A 48 -5.19 -13.68 7.76
N VAL A 49 -4.08 -13.90 7.04
CA VAL A 49 -3.22 -15.08 7.25
C VAL A 49 -2.69 -15.12 8.67
N LYS A 50 -2.06 -14.04 9.16
CA LYS A 50 -1.48 -13.96 10.51
C LYS A 50 -2.50 -14.24 11.62
N SER A 51 -3.76 -13.83 11.43
CA SER A 51 -4.83 -14.07 12.39
C SER A 51 -5.22 -15.56 12.52
N GLY A 52 -4.98 -16.34 11.47
CA GLY A 52 -5.29 -17.77 11.42
C GLY A 52 -4.11 -18.69 11.72
N LEU A 53 -2.87 -18.18 11.81
CA LEU A 53 -1.70 -19.05 12.02
C LEU A 53 -1.71 -19.70 13.40
N HIS A 54 -1.30 -20.97 13.46
CA HIS A 54 -1.08 -21.73 14.69
C HIS A 54 0.09 -22.72 14.52
N PRO A 55 0.62 -23.32 15.61
CA PRO A 55 1.83 -24.15 15.58
C PRO A 55 1.71 -25.43 14.75
N ASP A 56 0.52 -26.05 14.72
CA ASP A 56 0.30 -27.36 14.09
C ASP A 56 -0.73 -27.29 12.94
N PRO A 57 -0.43 -26.61 11.83
CA PRO A 57 -1.36 -26.47 10.71
C PRO A 57 -1.54 -27.75 9.92
N THR A 58 -2.77 -28.00 9.48
CA THR A 58 -3.02 -29.03 8.48
C THR A 58 -2.38 -28.66 7.13
N PRO A 59 -2.10 -29.64 6.25
CA PRO A 59 -1.62 -29.35 4.91
C PRO A 59 -2.54 -28.44 4.10
N GLN A 60 -3.86 -28.55 4.29
CA GLN A 60 -4.87 -27.73 3.61
C GLN A 60 -4.85 -26.27 4.08
N GLU A 61 -4.74 -26.04 5.39
CA GLU A 61 -4.60 -24.68 5.94
C GLU A 61 -3.33 -24.02 5.44
N ARG A 62 -2.21 -24.75 5.47
CA ARG A 62 -0.93 -24.24 4.97
C ARG A 62 -1.01 -23.86 3.49
N GLU A 63 -1.62 -24.69 2.66
CA GLU A 63 -1.82 -24.41 1.24
C GLU A 63 -2.74 -23.18 1.03
N GLN A 64 -3.81 -23.05 1.83
CA GLN A 64 -4.69 -21.89 1.78
C GLN A 64 -3.95 -20.60 2.14
N TRP A 65 -3.17 -20.59 3.24
CA TRP A 65 -2.37 -19.43 3.63
C TRP A 65 -1.32 -19.08 2.59
N GLN A 66 -0.66 -20.08 2.01
CA GLN A 66 0.29 -19.85 0.93
C GLN A 66 -0.40 -19.17 -0.26
N ARG A 67 -1.57 -19.66 -0.71
CA ARG A 67 -2.33 -19.02 -1.80
C ARG A 67 -2.73 -17.58 -1.48
N ARG A 68 -3.10 -17.27 -0.23
CA ARG A 68 -3.39 -15.88 0.20
C ARG A 68 -2.15 -15.00 0.10
N LEU A 69 -1.00 -15.50 0.55
CA LEU A 69 0.27 -14.78 0.46
C LEU A 69 0.75 -14.64 -1.00
N GLU A 70 0.52 -15.63 -1.86
CA GLU A 70 0.79 -15.53 -3.30
C GLU A 70 0.00 -14.37 -3.93
N SER A 71 -1.29 -14.21 -3.58
CA SER A 71 -2.08 -13.05 -4.00
C SER A 71 -1.49 -11.73 -3.50
N ALA A 72 -1.01 -11.67 -2.24
CA ALA A 72 -0.35 -10.47 -1.71
C ALA A 72 0.94 -10.14 -2.50
N PHE A 73 1.77 -11.14 -2.76
CA PHE A 73 2.99 -10.98 -3.54
C PHE A 73 2.71 -10.60 -5.01
N ALA A 74 1.60 -11.04 -5.59
CA ALA A 74 1.17 -10.61 -6.92
C ALA A 74 0.82 -9.12 -6.96
N HIS A 75 0.14 -8.57 -5.94
CA HIS A 75 -0.15 -7.14 -5.83
C HIS A 75 1.12 -6.28 -5.78
N ILE A 76 2.04 -6.59 -4.85
CA ILE A 76 3.28 -5.81 -4.72
C ILE A 76 4.21 -6.01 -5.93
N GLY A 77 4.26 -7.22 -6.49
CA GLY A 77 5.01 -7.52 -7.71
C GLY A 77 4.51 -6.69 -8.90
N ASN A 78 3.19 -6.63 -9.10
CA ASN A 78 2.58 -5.79 -10.14
C ASN A 78 2.85 -4.29 -9.92
N ALA A 79 2.80 -3.84 -8.66
CA ALA A 79 3.13 -2.45 -8.32
C ALA A 79 4.60 -2.12 -8.63
N TYR A 80 5.54 -3.02 -8.34
CA TYR A 80 6.95 -2.85 -8.71
C TYR A 80 7.16 -2.80 -10.22
N LEU A 81 6.50 -3.67 -10.98
CA LEU A 81 6.54 -3.61 -12.45
C LEU A 81 5.94 -2.30 -13.00
N SER A 82 5.02 -1.69 -12.26
CA SER A 82 4.40 -0.41 -12.60
C SER A 82 5.18 0.82 -12.09
N GLY A 83 6.39 0.61 -11.55
CA GLY A 83 7.32 1.67 -11.16
C GLY A 83 7.27 2.07 -9.68
N LEU A 84 6.63 1.30 -8.81
CA LEU A 84 6.79 1.49 -7.37
C LEU A 84 8.25 1.28 -6.99
N SER A 85 8.85 2.19 -6.22
CA SER A 85 10.20 1.99 -5.70
C SER A 85 10.17 1.15 -4.41
N GLY A 86 11.28 0.47 -4.09
CA GLY A 86 11.37 -0.35 -2.89
C GLY A 86 11.24 0.45 -1.57
N SER A 87 11.72 1.69 -1.52
CA SER A 87 11.59 2.57 -0.34
C SER A 87 10.16 3.09 -0.20
N GLU A 88 9.54 3.55 -1.28
CA GLU A 88 8.14 3.98 -1.31
C GLU A 88 7.21 2.84 -0.92
N GLY A 89 7.40 1.65 -1.50
CA GLY A 89 6.59 0.47 -1.19
C GLY A 89 6.68 0.08 0.29
N LYS A 90 7.88 0.14 0.89
CA LYS A 90 8.07 -0.12 2.32
C LYS A 90 7.38 0.91 3.21
N ALA A 91 7.46 2.20 2.86
CA ALA A 91 6.81 3.25 3.64
C ALA A 91 5.28 3.15 3.55
N LEU A 92 4.77 2.95 2.34
CA LEU A 92 3.34 2.79 2.07
C LEU A 92 2.77 1.56 2.77
N LEU A 93 3.41 0.40 2.61
CA LEU A 93 2.95 -0.84 3.24
C LEU A 93 2.91 -0.73 4.76
N ARG A 94 3.96 -0.18 5.40
CA ARG A 94 3.99 0.00 6.86
C ARG A 94 2.84 0.88 7.36
N SER A 95 2.55 1.97 6.66
CA SER A 95 1.43 2.86 7.00
C SER A 95 0.09 2.12 6.89
N THR A 96 -0.09 1.35 5.82
CA THR A 96 -1.33 0.60 5.59
C THR A 96 -1.51 -0.58 6.54
N GLU A 97 -0.45 -1.32 6.86
CA GLU A 97 -0.45 -2.38 7.88
C GLU A 97 -0.90 -1.86 9.24
N THR A 98 -0.38 -0.70 9.65
CA THR A 98 -0.78 -0.03 10.90
C THR A 98 -2.26 0.29 10.88
N SER A 99 -2.77 0.85 9.79
CA SER A 99 -4.19 1.18 9.61
C SER A 99 -5.08 -0.07 9.65
N VAL A 100 -4.67 -1.13 8.95
CA VAL A 100 -5.43 -2.38 8.81
C VAL A 100 -5.41 -3.21 10.09
N SER A 101 -4.36 -3.12 10.92
CA SER A 101 -4.21 -3.91 12.15
C SER A 101 -5.39 -3.76 13.14
N HIS A 102 -6.07 -2.62 13.12
CA HIS A 102 -7.19 -2.31 14.00
C HIS A 102 -8.57 -2.59 13.39
N TRP A 103 -8.68 -3.06 12.14
CA TRP A 103 -9.99 -3.28 11.52
C TRP A 103 -10.76 -4.43 12.19
N PRO A 104 -12.08 -4.35 12.33
CA PRO A 104 -12.87 -5.50 12.78
C PRO A 104 -12.92 -6.60 11.72
N GLU A 105 -13.08 -7.86 12.14
CA GLU A 105 -13.21 -9.03 11.26
C GLU A 105 -14.30 -8.88 10.19
N LYS A 106 -15.42 -8.23 10.55
CA LYS A 106 -16.54 -7.94 9.64
C LYS A 106 -16.12 -7.10 8.42
N ARG A 107 -15.10 -6.26 8.57
CA ARG A 107 -14.49 -5.48 7.48
C ARG A 107 -13.34 -6.23 6.82
N LEU A 108 -12.54 -6.95 7.60
CA LEU A 108 -11.33 -7.63 7.12
C LEU A 108 -11.66 -8.72 6.09
N LYS A 109 -12.55 -9.66 6.43
CA LYS A 109 -12.85 -10.84 5.61
C LYS A 109 -13.33 -10.52 4.18
N PRO A 110 -14.35 -9.66 3.96
CA PRO A 110 -14.77 -9.36 2.60
C PRO A 110 -13.68 -8.64 1.80
N GLN A 111 -12.89 -7.77 2.43
CA GLN A 111 -11.77 -7.10 1.77
C GLN A 111 -10.67 -8.11 1.39
N ALA A 112 -10.34 -9.04 2.28
CA ALA A 112 -9.33 -10.07 2.04
C ALA A 112 -9.75 -11.00 0.89
N GLN A 113 -11.03 -11.35 0.83
CA GLN A 113 -11.56 -12.13 -0.29
C GLN A 113 -11.43 -11.40 -1.63
N SER A 114 -11.85 -10.14 -1.70
CA SER A 114 -11.71 -9.34 -2.93
C SER A 114 -10.25 -9.18 -3.35
N CYS A 115 -9.36 -8.88 -2.40
CA CYS A 115 -7.93 -8.74 -2.66
C CYS A 115 -7.30 -10.06 -3.11
N HIS A 116 -7.76 -11.20 -2.60
CA HIS A 116 -7.27 -12.51 -3.03
C HIS A 116 -7.62 -12.80 -4.48
N GLU A 117 -8.88 -12.58 -4.87
CA GLU A 117 -9.37 -12.78 -6.25
C GLU A 117 -8.61 -11.89 -7.23
N GLN A 118 -8.43 -10.60 -6.90
CA GLN A 118 -7.63 -9.67 -7.69
C GLN A 118 -6.17 -10.14 -7.81
N GLY A 119 -5.57 -10.59 -6.70
CA GLY A 119 -4.20 -11.10 -6.69
C GLY A 119 -4.04 -12.38 -7.51
N GLN A 120 -5.04 -13.27 -7.51
CA GLN A 120 -5.06 -14.45 -8.36
C GLN A 120 -5.14 -14.08 -9.84
N ALA A 121 -5.94 -13.06 -10.19
CA ALA A 121 -6.00 -12.56 -11.56
C ALA A 121 -4.64 -11.98 -12.02
N LEU A 122 -3.99 -11.16 -11.17
CA LEU A 122 -2.63 -10.65 -11.42
C LEU A 122 -1.62 -11.79 -11.60
N LEU A 123 -1.66 -12.79 -10.71
CA LEU A 123 -0.79 -13.95 -10.81
C LEU A 123 -1.07 -14.77 -12.08
N GLY A 124 -2.32 -14.87 -12.52
CA GLY A 124 -2.71 -15.53 -13.77
C GLY A 124 -2.04 -14.90 -14.99
N GLN A 125 -1.97 -13.57 -15.01
CA GLN A 125 -1.36 -12.75 -16.07
C GLN A 125 0.18 -12.76 -16.04
N ALA A 126 0.79 -13.13 -14.91
CA ALA A 126 2.24 -13.14 -14.75
C ALA A 126 2.94 -14.23 -15.59
N LEU A 127 4.17 -13.96 -16.01
CA LEU A 127 5.01 -14.90 -16.76
C LEU A 127 5.60 -15.98 -15.83
N GLY A 128 6.13 -17.06 -16.41
CA GLY A 128 6.63 -18.23 -15.66
C GLY A 128 7.62 -17.89 -14.54
N LEU A 129 8.62 -17.06 -14.83
CA LEU A 129 9.60 -16.63 -13.82
C LEU A 129 8.96 -15.79 -12.70
N GLN A 130 8.05 -14.87 -13.04
CA GLN A 130 7.34 -14.05 -12.06
C GLN A 130 6.48 -14.92 -11.14
N LYS A 131 5.79 -15.92 -11.69
CA LYS A 131 5.01 -16.91 -10.92
C LYS A 131 5.90 -17.68 -9.93
N MET A 132 7.10 -18.11 -10.36
CA MET A 132 8.05 -18.78 -9.46
C MET A 132 8.55 -17.88 -8.34
N ILE A 133 8.84 -16.61 -8.63
CA ILE A 133 9.27 -15.62 -7.63
C ILE A 133 8.15 -15.39 -6.61
N VAL A 134 6.91 -15.21 -7.05
CA VAL A 134 5.75 -15.03 -6.17
C VAL A 134 5.56 -16.23 -5.24
N ARG A 135 5.53 -17.45 -5.80
CA ARG A 135 5.36 -18.69 -5.03
C ARG A 135 6.45 -18.89 -3.99
N SER A 136 7.71 -18.76 -4.40
CA SER A 136 8.85 -18.93 -3.48
C SER A 136 8.93 -17.85 -2.40
N SER A 137 8.45 -16.64 -2.70
CA SER A 137 8.38 -15.55 -1.72
C SER A 137 7.27 -15.79 -0.70
N ALA A 138 6.09 -16.24 -1.17
CA ALA A 138 4.97 -16.61 -0.32
C ALA A 138 5.32 -17.77 0.63
N GLU A 139 5.91 -18.84 0.10
CA GLU A 139 6.36 -19.99 0.89
C GLU A 139 7.40 -19.57 1.94
N ARG A 140 8.40 -18.76 1.56
CA ARG A 140 9.43 -18.28 2.48
C ARG A 140 8.84 -17.45 3.62
N LEU A 141 7.90 -16.55 3.30
CA LEU A 141 7.23 -15.74 4.30
C LEU A 141 6.40 -16.63 5.24
N LEU A 142 5.62 -17.56 4.70
CA LEU A 142 4.81 -18.49 5.50
C LEU A 142 5.67 -19.31 6.46
N ASN A 143 6.74 -19.91 5.95
CA ASN A 143 7.68 -20.70 6.76
C ASN A 143 8.33 -19.86 7.86
N LYS A 144 8.66 -18.60 7.56
CA LYS A 144 9.19 -17.65 8.55
C LYS A 144 8.18 -17.36 9.66
N GLU A 145 6.91 -17.11 9.33
CA GLU A 145 5.88 -16.83 10.33
C GLU A 145 5.56 -18.07 11.19
N LEU A 146 5.41 -19.26 10.59
CA LEU A 146 5.21 -20.50 11.33
C LEU A 146 6.38 -20.82 12.26
N ALA A 147 7.62 -20.58 11.83
CA ALA A 147 8.80 -20.76 12.67
C ALA A 147 8.88 -19.82 13.88
N LYS A 148 8.16 -18.68 13.89
CA LYS A 148 8.07 -17.82 15.08
C LYS A 148 7.15 -18.41 16.14
N LEU A 149 6.09 -19.12 15.71
CA LEU A 149 5.13 -19.73 16.62
C LEU A 149 5.74 -20.90 17.38
N SER A 150 6.55 -21.73 16.71
CA SER A 150 7.24 -22.87 17.36
C SER A 150 8.35 -22.48 18.33
N ARG A 151 8.80 -21.21 18.31
CA ARG A 151 9.85 -20.69 19.21
C ARG A 151 9.30 -19.99 20.45
N THR A 152 7.99 -19.79 20.53
CA THR A 152 7.35 -19.14 21.69
C THR A 152 7.01 -20.24 22.70
N PRO A 153 7.69 -20.33 23.86
CA PRO A 153 7.35 -21.31 24.89
C PRO A 153 5.94 -21.02 25.40
N ALA A 154 5.15 -22.06 25.66
CA ALA A 154 3.87 -21.91 26.35
C ALA A 154 4.10 -21.24 27.73
N PRO A 155 3.22 -20.32 28.15
CA PRO A 155 3.31 -19.68 29.47
C PRO A 155 3.14 -20.66 30.63
#